data_AF-A0A4U9HKN2-F1
#
_entry.id   AF-A0A4U9HKN2-F1
#
_cell.length_a   1.000
_cell.length_b   1.000
_cell.length_c   1.000
_cell.angle_alpha   90.00
_cell.angle_beta   90.00
_cell.angle_gamma   90.00
#
_symmetry.space_group_name_H-M   'P 1'
#
loop_
_entity.id
_entity.type
_entity.pdbx_description
1 polymer ?
#
loop_
_entity_poly.entity_id
_entity_poly.type
_entity_poly.pdbx_seq_one_letter_code
_entity_poly.pdbx_strand_id
1 'polypeptide(L)'
;MLSPSPAVTDIDHSQLFAALSVMFWCFVGLEAFAHLASEFKQPERDFPRALMIGLLLAGTVYWACTVLVLHFTAYGADMAAAASLPAIVVQLFGVKALWIACVIGYLACFASLNIYIQSFARLVWSQALYKPDSRLSRLSKRQLPLNALNAVLGCCVLSTLAIYWLDINLDALIVYANGIFIMIYLLCMLAGCRLLKGRYKALAVIGGVLCLLLLAMVGWKSLYAIVMLAGLWWFLPKRSAV
;
A
#
# COMPACT_ATOMS: atom_id res chain seq x y z
N MET A 1 6.66 26.91 26.12
CA MET A 1 5.94 26.08 27.12
C MET A 1 5.66 24.75 26.47
N LEU A 2 6.48 23.73 26.75
CA LEU A 2 6.25 22.37 26.26
C LEU A 2 5.12 21.75 27.08
N SER A 3 4.05 21.31 26.43
CA SER A 3 3.03 20.46 27.05
C SER A 3 3.69 19.19 27.61
N PRO A 4 3.27 18.69 28.79
CA PRO A 4 3.85 17.49 29.37
C PRO A 4 3.54 16.31 28.43
N SER A 5 4.56 15.50 28.12
CA SER A 5 4.36 14.26 27.39
C SER A 5 3.32 13.40 28.15
N PRO A 6 2.28 12.87 27.48
CA PRO A 6 1.30 12.04 28.15
C PRO A 6 2.00 10.86 28.82
N ALA A 7 1.58 10.55 30.06
CA ALA A 7 2.11 9.41 30.79
C ALA A 7 1.82 8.12 30.00
N VAL A 8 2.83 7.24 29.90
CA VAL A 8 2.82 5.98 29.12
C VAL A 8 1.68 5.03 29.52
N THR A 9 1.00 5.30 30.64
CA THR A 9 -0.07 4.49 31.24
C THR A 9 -1.47 4.69 30.65
N ASP A 10 -1.71 5.75 29.88
CA ASP A 10 -3.00 6.00 29.18
C ASP A 10 -2.91 5.74 27.65
N ILE A 11 -1.95 4.93 27.22
CA ILE A 11 -1.86 4.54 25.81
C ILE A 11 -2.94 3.50 25.54
N ASP A 12 -4.05 3.95 24.95
CA ASP A 12 -5.06 3.06 24.39
C ASP A 12 -4.43 2.27 23.24
N HIS A 13 -4.08 1.01 23.51
CA HIS A 13 -3.35 0.15 22.59
C HIS A 13 -4.10 0.00 21.27
N SER A 14 -5.44 0.11 21.31
CA SER A 14 -6.30 0.06 20.13
C SER A 14 -6.03 1.21 19.16
N GLN A 15 -5.87 2.44 19.68
CA GLN A 15 -5.58 3.63 18.88
C GLN A 15 -4.15 3.61 18.36
N LEU A 16 -3.21 3.11 19.18
CA LEU A 16 -1.82 2.94 18.76
C LEU A 16 -1.71 1.96 17.58
N PHE A 17 -2.43 0.82 17.63
CA PHE A 17 -2.45 -0.13 16.51
C PHE A 17 -3.13 0.44 15.26
N ALA A 18 -4.22 1.20 15.42
CA ALA A 18 -4.87 1.87 14.29
C ALA A 18 -3.93 2.87 13.61
N ALA A 19 -3.25 3.72 14.39
CA ALA A 19 -2.28 4.68 13.88
C ALA A 19 -1.08 3.99 13.20
N LEU A 20 -0.56 2.91 13.80
CA LEU A 20 0.55 2.13 13.22
C LEU A 20 0.15 1.50 11.87
N SER A 21 -1.09 1.00 11.75
CA SER A 21 -1.64 0.48 10.49
C SER A 21 -1.71 1.55 9.40
N VAL A 22 -2.16 2.77 9.75
CA VAL A 22 -2.18 3.89 8.79
C VAL A 22 -0.76 4.33 8.43
N MET A 23 0.17 4.37 9.39
CA MET A 23 1.59 4.64 9.09
C MET A 23 2.20 3.57 8.18
N PHE A 24 1.87 2.30 8.36
CA PHE A 24 2.31 1.23 7.47
C PHE A 24 1.78 1.44 6.05
N TRP A 25 0.48 1.78 5.92
CA TRP A 25 -0.15 2.08 4.62
C TRP A 25 0.59 3.20 3.86
N CYS A 26 1.11 4.20 4.57
CA CYS A 26 1.90 5.28 3.98
C CYS A 26 3.22 4.82 3.29
N PHE A 27 3.68 3.59 3.57
CA PHE A 27 4.85 2.97 2.94
C PHE A 27 4.49 1.80 2.00
N VAL A 28 3.21 1.43 1.94
CA VAL A 28 2.69 0.44 0.99
C VAL A 28 2.66 1.04 -0.42
N GLY A 29 2.96 0.22 -1.43
CA GLY A 29 3.06 0.65 -2.84
C GLY A 29 4.39 0.33 -3.51
N LEU A 30 5.36 -0.17 -2.74
CA LEU A 30 6.63 -0.67 -3.26
C LEU A 30 6.42 -1.83 -4.26
N GLU A 31 5.34 -2.60 -4.12
CA GLU A 31 4.99 -3.67 -5.07
C GLU A 31 4.62 -3.17 -6.47
N ALA A 32 3.97 -2.00 -6.57
CA ALA A 32 3.62 -1.44 -7.87
C ALA A 32 4.89 -1.12 -8.67
N PHE A 33 5.95 -0.67 -7.98
CA PHE A 33 7.26 -0.43 -8.59
C PHE A 33 7.98 -1.72 -8.99
N ALA A 34 7.79 -2.83 -8.25
CA ALA A 34 8.38 -4.12 -8.62
C ALA A 34 7.91 -4.61 -10.00
N HIS A 35 6.65 -4.32 -10.38
CA HIS A 35 6.14 -4.60 -11.72
C HIS A 35 6.68 -3.68 -12.82
N LEU A 36 7.16 -2.49 -12.44
CA LEU A 36 7.85 -1.56 -13.35
C LEU A 36 9.37 -1.79 -13.37
N ALA A 37 9.91 -2.57 -12.44
CA ALA A 37 11.35 -2.83 -12.31
C ALA A 37 11.97 -3.38 -13.63
N SER A 38 11.20 -4.12 -14.43
CA SER A 38 11.64 -4.68 -15.71
C SER A 38 11.89 -3.64 -16.80
N GLU A 39 11.42 -2.40 -16.65
CA GLU A 39 11.70 -1.31 -17.61
C GLU A 39 12.97 -0.52 -17.27
N PHE A 40 13.57 -0.77 -16.11
CA PHE A 40 14.84 -0.13 -15.76
C PHE A 40 15.98 -0.74 -16.56
N LYS A 41 16.91 0.10 -17.00
CA LYS A 41 18.08 -0.31 -17.79
C LYS A 41 19.02 -1.24 -17.00
N GLN A 42 19.13 -1.05 -15.68
CA GLN A 42 19.92 -1.88 -14.76
C GLN A 42 19.14 -2.16 -13.47
N PRO A 43 18.22 -3.15 -13.48
CA PRO A 43 17.30 -3.40 -12.36
C PRO A 43 18.01 -3.81 -11.06
N GLU A 44 19.10 -4.57 -11.14
CA GLU A 44 19.78 -5.10 -9.93
C GLU A 44 20.34 -4.01 -9.01
N ARG A 45 20.72 -2.85 -9.56
CA ARG A 45 21.38 -1.78 -8.82
C ARG A 45 20.51 -0.55 -8.66
N ASP A 46 19.79 -0.18 -9.70
CA ASP A 46 19.07 1.10 -9.72
C ASP A 46 17.74 0.98 -8.96
N PHE A 47 17.10 -0.19 -9.00
CA PHE A 47 15.87 -0.46 -8.23
C PHE A 47 16.06 -0.32 -6.71
N PRO A 48 17.01 -1.02 -6.05
CA PRO A 48 17.18 -0.89 -4.61
C PRO A 48 17.62 0.52 -4.18
N ARG A 49 18.42 1.21 -5.01
CA ARG A 49 18.84 2.60 -4.72
C ARG A 49 17.67 3.58 -4.80
N ALA A 50 16.86 3.49 -5.84
CA ALA A 50 15.67 4.33 -5.99
C ALA A 50 14.69 4.09 -4.83
N LEU A 51 14.49 2.84 -4.44
CA LEU A 51 13.63 2.46 -3.32
C LEU A 51 14.13 3.03 -1.99
N MET A 52 15.43 2.92 -1.70
CA MET A 52 16.02 3.49 -0.46
C MET A 52 15.93 5.02 -0.42
N ILE A 53 16.22 5.70 -1.53
CA ILE A 53 16.12 7.16 -1.61
C ILE A 53 14.66 7.61 -1.42
N GLY A 54 13.72 6.93 -2.09
CA GLY A 54 12.28 7.22 -1.96
C GLY A 54 11.80 7.03 -0.53
N LEU A 55 12.20 5.94 0.12
CA LEU A 55 11.85 5.64 1.51
C LEU A 55 12.38 6.72 2.48
N LEU A 56 13.65 7.10 2.33
CA LEU A 56 14.26 8.14 3.17
C LEU A 56 13.61 9.50 2.96
N LEU A 57 13.32 9.86 1.71
CA LEU A 57 12.64 11.12 1.38
C LEU A 57 11.24 11.15 1.99
N ALA A 58 10.43 10.10 1.79
CA ALA A 58 9.09 10.00 2.35
C ALA A 58 9.12 10.04 3.90
N GLY A 59 10.03 9.29 4.51
CA GLY A 59 10.23 9.29 5.97
C GLY A 59 10.59 10.68 6.51
N THR A 60 11.47 11.41 5.81
CA THR A 60 11.84 12.78 6.19
C THR A 60 10.65 13.73 6.09
N VAL A 61 9.83 13.61 5.04
CA VAL A 61 8.61 14.41 4.87
C VAL A 61 7.60 14.10 5.96
N TYR A 62 7.33 12.83 6.27
CA TYR A 62 6.41 12.45 7.35
C TYR A 62 6.89 12.93 8.72
N TRP A 63 8.20 12.85 8.99
CA TRP A 63 8.78 13.38 10.21
C TRP A 63 8.61 14.90 10.29
N ALA A 64 8.89 15.63 9.20
CA ALA A 64 8.69 17.08 9.14
C ALA A 64 7.23 17.47 9.35
N CYS A 65 6.28 16.75 8.75
CA CYS A 65 4.84 16.94 8.98
C CYS A 65 4.47 16.70 10.44
N THR A 66 5.02 15.66 11.07
CA THR A 66 4.77 15.35 12.48
C THR A 66 5.26 16.47 13.40
N VAL A 67 6.48 16.97 13.17
CA VAL A 67 7.04 18.11 13.92
C VAL A 67 6.18 19.36 13.74
N LEU A 68 5.70 19.62 12.53
CA LEU A 68 4.80 20.74 12.25
C LEU A 68 3.50 20.63 13.03
N VAL A 69 2.83 19.47 12.98
CA VAL A 69 1.59 19.22 13.72
C VAL A 69 1.81 19.38 15.23
N LEU A 70 2.90 18.82 15.76
CA LEU A 70 3.30 18.95 17.17
C LEU A 70 3.53 20.41 17.58
N HIS A 71 4.25 21.19 16.77
CA HIS A 71 4.55 22.59 17.06
C HIS A 71 3.31 23.49 17.06
N PHE A 72 2.33 23.20 16.19
CA PHE A 72 1.10 24.00 16.08
C PHE A 72 -0.05 23.52 16.97
N THR A 73 0.16 22.50 17.82
CA THR A 73 -0.84 21.99 18.77
C THR A 73 -2.20 21.66 18.16
N ALA A 74 -2.21 21.24 16.89
CA ALA A 74 -3.43 21.00 16.11
C ALA A 74 -3.97 19.57 16.28
N TYR A 75 -4.12 19.15 17.53
CA TYR A 75 -4.71 17.87 17.93
C TYR A 75 -5.89 18.17 18.85
N GLY A 76 -7.10 17.84 18.40
CA GLY A 76 -8.34 18.05 19.15
C GLY A 76 -9.35 16.94 18.83
N ALA A 77 -10.15 16.57 19.83
CA ALA A 77 -11.05 15.41 19.81
C ALA A 77 -12.11 15.42 18.68
N ASP A 78 -12.33 16.56 18.02
CA ASP A 78 -13.32 16.72 16.93
C ASP A 78 -12.70 16.82 15.53
N MET A 79 -11.38 16.66 15.38
CA MET A 79 -10.70 16.76 14.07
C MET A 79 -10.29 15.38 13.57
N ALA A 80 -10.93 14.92 12.49
CA ALA A 80 -10.46 13.73 11.77
C ALA A 80 -9.00 13.93 11.32
N ALA A 81 -8.16 12.90 11.45
CA ALA A 81 -6.74 12.96 11.08
C ALA A 81 -6.51 13.38 9.61
N ALA A 82 -7.48 13.13 8.73
CA ALA A 82 -7.47 13.57 7.33
C ALA A 82 -7.76 15.07 7.14
N ALA A 83 -8.42 15.73 8.11
CA ALA A 83 -8.83 17.12 8.05
C ALA A 83 -7.90 18.07 8.84
N SER A 84 -7.08 17.55 9.76
CA SER A 84 -6.18 18.34 10.60
C SER A 84 -5.08 19.05 9.78
N LEU A 85 -4.45 18.35 8.83
CA LEU A 85 -3.41 18.94 7.96
C LEU A 85 -3.94 20.08 7.08
N PRO A 86 -5.06 19.92 6.34
CA PRO A 86 -5.70 21.03 5.63
C PRO A 86 -6.05 22.23 6.52
N ALA A 87 -6.57 21.99 7.72
CA ALA A 87 -6.94 23.05 8.66
C ALA A 87 -5.72 23.85 9.16
N ILE A 88 -4.60 23.17 9.43
CA ILE A 88 -3.32 23.82 9.79
C ILE A 88 -2.80 24.66 8.62
N VAL A 89 -2.87 24.16 7.39
CA VAL A 89 -2.44 24.90 6.20
C VAL A 89 -3.29 26.16 5.98
N VAL A 90 -4.61 26.08 6.22
CA VAL A 90 -5.50 27.25 6.18
C VAL A 90 -5.11 28.26 7.25
N GLN A 91 -4.84 27.81 8.46
CA GLN A 91 -4.52 28.68 9.59
C GLN A 91 -3.14 29.36 9.43
N LEU A 92 -2.18 28.67 8.79
CA LEU A 92 -0.80 29.14 8.67
C LEU A 92 -0.51 29.94 7.39
N PHE A 93 -1.14 29.56 6.26
CA PHE A 93 -0.86 30.13 4.95
C PHE A 93 -2.10 30.73 4.25
N GLY A 94 -3.28 30.64 4.88
CA GLY A 94 -4.54 31.18 4.35
C GLY A 94 -5.22 30.29 3.31
N VAL A 95 -6.45 30.67 2.94
CA VAL A 95 -7.34 29.90 2.04
C VAL A 95 -6.72 29.65 0.65
N LYS A 96 -5.85 30.55 0.17
CA LYS A 96 -5.16 30.38 -1.13
C LYS A 96 -4.15 29.22 -1.11
N ALA A 97 -3.46 29.00 0.01
CA ALA A 97 -2.52 27.90 0.14
C ALA A 97 -3.21 26.55 0.31
N LEU A 98 -4.40 26.53 0.93
CA LEU A 98 -5.25 25.35 0.97
C LEU A 98 -5.60 24.87 -0.44
N TRP A 99 -5.98 25.79 -1.33
CA TRP A 99 -6.32 25.46 -2.72
C TRP A 99 -5.15 24.78 -3.44
N ILE A 100 -3.93 25.30 -3.26
CA ILE A 100 -2.71 24.71 -3.83
C ILE A 100 -2.46 23.33 -3.23
N ALA A 101 -2.58 23.16 -1.91
CA ALA A 101 -2.41 21.88 -1.24
C ALA A 101 -3.43 20.84 -1.71
N CYS A 102 -4.70 21.22 -1.87
CA CYS A 102 -5.75 20.35 -2.41
C CYS A 102 -5.45 19.92 -3.86
N VAL A 103 -4.99 20.85 -4.72
CA VAL A 103 -4.60 20.52 -6.10
C VAL A 103 -3.41 19.56 -6.12
N ILE A 104 -2.39 19.79 -5.29
CA ILE A 104 -1.23 18.88 -5.18
C ILE A 104 -1.68 17.50 -4.69
N GLY A 105 -2.54 17.44 -3.66
CA GLY A 105 -3.10 16.18 -3.16
C GLY A 105 -3.90 15.43 -4.22
N TYR A 106 -4.75 16.14 -4.98
CA TYR A 106 -5.49 15.56 -6.10
C TYR A 106 -4.54 15.00 -7.17
N LEU A 107 -3.52 15.77 -7.58
CA LEU A 107 -2.54 15.33 -8.58
C LEU A 107 -1.75 14.11 -8.08
N ALA A 108 -1.40 14.06 -6.79
CA ALA A 108 -0.74 12.92 -6.18
C ALA A 108 -1.63 11.67 -6.23
N CYS A 109 -2.91 11.77 -5.83
CA CYS A 109 -3.87 10.67 -5.93
C CYS A 109 -4.06 10.22 -7.38
N PHE A 110 -4.16 11.16 -8.33
CA PHE A 110 -4.30 10.86 -9.74
C PHE A 110 -3.07 10.12 -10.29
N ALA A 111 -1.86 10.57 -9.95
CA ALA A 111 -0.62 9.90 -10.33
C ALA A 111 -0.54 8.48 -9.76
N SER A 112 -0.85 8.31 -8.47
CA SER A 112 -0.89 6.99 -7.82
C SER A 112 -1.85 6.04 -8.53
N LEU A 113 -3.09 6.46 -8.81
CA LEU A 113 -4.08 5.64 -9.52
C LEU A 113 -3.57 5.19 -10.89
N ASN A 114 -2.95 6.09 -11.67
CA ASN A 114 -2.40 5.76 -12.97
C ASN A 114 -1.27 4.72 -12.89
N ILE A 115 -0.36 4.86 -11.92
CA ILE A 115 0.72 3.90 -11.69
C ILE A 115 0.15 2.54 -11.32
N TYR A 116 -0.81 2.47 -10.38
CA TYR A 116 -1.43 1.22 -9.97
C TYR A 116 -2.16 0.53 -11.13
N ILE A 117 -2.96 1.26 -11.91
CA ILE A 117 -3.64 0.71 -13.09
C ILE A 117 -2.63 0.11 -14.07
N GLN A 118 -1.52 0.82 -14.31
CA GLN A 118 -0.46 0.34 -15.20
C GLN A 118 0.24 -0.92 -14.66
N SER A 119 0.59 -0.96 -13.37
CA SER A 119 1.21 -2.11 -12.73
C SER A 119 0.28 -3.34 -12.75
N PHE A 120 -1.01 -3.16 -12.45
CA PHE A 120 -1.99 -4.25 -12.51
C PHE A 120 -2.22 -4.74 -13.95
N ALA A 121 -2.29 -3.85 -14.94
CA ALA A 121 -2.42 -4.26 -16.33
C ALA A 121 -1.25 -5.16 -16.78
N ARG A 122 -0.02 -4.85 -16.35
CA ARG A 122 1.16 -5.70 -16.60
C ARG A 122 1.09 -7.04 -15.87
N LEU A 123 0.62 -7.05 -14.62
CA LEU A 123 0.42 -8.29 -13.87
C LEU A 123 -0.60 -9.21 -14.57
N VAL A 124 -1.74 -8.66 -15.01
CA VAL A 124 -2.75 -9.46 -15.71
C VAL A 124 -2.23 -9.97 -17.06
N TRP A 125 -1.47 -9.14 -17.80
CA TRP A 125 -0.82 -9.56 -19.04
C TRP A 125 0.16 -10.71 -18.83
N SER A 126 1.05 -10.61 -17.83
CA SER A 126 2.05 -11.66 -17.57
C SER A 126 1.40 -12.99 -17.20
N GLN A 127 0.27 -12.97 -16.49
CA GLN A 127 -0.54 -14.15 -16.20
C GLN A 127 -1.26 -14.69 -17.44
N ALA A 128 -1.75 -13.82 -18.33
CA ALA A 128 -2.44 -14.20 -19.56
C ALA A 128 -1.50 -14.92 -20.56
N LEU A 129 -0.20 -14.62 -20.55
CA LEU A 129 0.79 -15.30 -21.38
C LEU A 129 0.93 -16.80 -21.06
N TYR A 130 0.57 -17.23 -19.85
CA TYR A 130 0.63 -18.64 -19.43
C TYR A 130 -0.58 -19.49 -19.87
N LYS A 131 -1.64 -18.90 -20.45
CA LYS A 131 -2.78 -19.64 -21.06
C LYS A 131 -3.11 -19.11 -22.47
N PRO A 132 -2.54 -19.69 -23.54
CA PRO A 132 -2.69 -19.18 -24.91
C PRO A 132 -4.13 -19.22 -25.47
N ASP A 133 -5.02 -20.09 -24.97
CA ASP A 133 -6.36 -20.35 -25.54
C ASP A 133 -7.54 -19.51 -24.99
N SER A 134 -7.32 -18.56 -24.07
CA SER A 134 -8.42 -17.75 -23.51
C SER A 134 -8.70 -16.50 -24.34
N ARG A 135 -9.97 -16.10 -24.51
CA ARG A 135 -10.38 -14.82 -25.17
C ARG A 135 -9.76 -13.55 -24.54
N LEU A 136 -9.10 -13.67 -23.38
CA LEU A 136 -8.26 -12.64 -22.75
C LEU A 136 -6.88 -12.46 -23.42
N SER A 137 -6.42 -13.40 -24.25
CA SER A 137 -5.09 -13.38 -24.89
C SER A 137 -5.04 -12.59 -26.21
N ARG A 138 -6.18 -12.05 -26.68
CA ARG A 138 -6.20 -11.25 -27.91
C ARG A 138 -5.52 -9.90 -27.68
N LEU A 139 -4.23 -9.87 -28.02
CA LEU A 139 -3.45 -8.66 -28.15
C LEU A 139 -4.11 -7.70 -29.14
N SER A 140 -4.39 -6.48 -28.68
CA SER A 140 -4.54 -5.35 -29.59
C SER A 140 -3.17 -5.00 -30.19
N LYS A 141 -3.16 -4.48 -31.43
CA LYS A 141 -1.98 -4.10 -32.23
C LYS A 141 -0.99 -3.14 -31.55
N ARG A 142 -1.24 -2.70 -30.32
CA ARG A 142 -0.47 -1.70 -29.55
C ARG A 142 0.23 -2.25 -28.31
N GLN A 143 0.34 -3.57 -28.15
CA GLN A 143 0.90 -4.23 -26.95
C GLN A 143 0.22 -3.87 -25.61
N LEU A 144 -0.99 -3.31 -25.63
CA LEU A 144 -1.81 -3.11 -24.43
C LEU A 144 -3.06 -4.01 -24.48
N PRO A 145 -3.32 -4.83 -23.44
CA PRO A 145 -4.51 -5.65 -23.35
C PRO A 145 -5.69 -4.79 -22.89
N LEU A 146 -6.35 -4.12 -23.84
CA LEU A 146 -7.50 -3.26 -23.55
C LEU A 146 -8.60 -3.98 -22.76
N ASN A 147 -8.77 -5.30 -22.95
CA ASN A 147 -9.74 -6.10 -22.19
C ASN A 147 -9.34 -6.30 -20.73
N ALA A 148 -8.04 -6.48 -20.44
CA ALA A 148 -7.54 -6.58 -19.07
C ALA A 148 -7.60 -5.21 -18.37
N LEU A 149 -7.27 -4.14 -19.09
CA LEU A 149 -7.43 -2.78 -18.61
C LEU A 149 -8.89 -2.47 -18.27
N ASN A 150 -9.83 -2.81 -19.17
CA ASN A 150 -11.26 -2.62 -18.94
C ASN A 150 -11.80 -3.50 -17.81
N ALA A 151 -11.26 -4.71 -17.60
CA ALA A 151 -11.63 -5.56 -16.46
C ALA A 151 -11.15 -4.97 -15.13
N VAL A 152 -9.91 -4.44 -15.08
CA VAL A 152 -9.38 -3.74 -13.90
C VAL A 152 -10.19 -2.47 -13.63
N LEU A 153 -10.45 -1.67 -14.67
CA LEU A 153 -11.24 -0.45 -14.56
C LEU A 153 -12.69 -0.77 -14.10
N GLY A 154 -13.30 -1.80 -14.66
CA GLY A 154 -14.63 -2.27 -14.28
C GLY A 154 -14.67 -2.76 -12.83
N CYS A 155 -13.65 -3.51 -12.40
CA CYS A 155 -13.50 -3.92 -11.01
C CYS A 155 -13.33 -2.71 -10.07
N CYS A 156 -12.51 -1.72 -10.43
CA CYS A 156 -12.36 -0.50 -9.67
C CYS A 156 -13.68 0.27 -9.56
N VAL A 157 -14.41 0.45 -10.65
CA VAL A 157 -15.72 1.16 -10.65
C VAL A 157 -16.75 0.41 -9.80
N LEU A 158 -16.85 -0.92 -9.95
CA LEU A 158 -17.73 -1.75 -9.13
C LEU A 158 -17.36 -1.69 -7.65
N SER A 159 -16.06 -1.71 -7.34
CA SER A 159 -15.57 -1.61 -5.96
C SER A 159 -15.92 -0.26 -5.36
N THR A 160 -15.69 0.85 -6.09
CA THR A 160 -16.07 2.20 -5.65
C THR A 160 -17.58 2.32 -5.43
N LEU A 161 -18.38 1.76 -6.34
CA LEU A 161 -19.84 1.78 -6.23
C LEU A 161 -20.33 0.95 -5.04
N ALA A 162 -19.74 -0.21 -4.79
CA ALA A 162 -20.02 -1.04 -3.63
C ALA A 162 -19.63 -0.35 -2.32
N ILE A 163 -18.48 0.33 -2.27
CA ILE A 163 -18.05 1.13 -1.10
C ILE A 163 -19.05 2.25 -0.81
N TYR A 164 -19.53 2.94 -1.86
CA TYR A 164 -20.53 3.99 -1.73
C TYR A 164 -21.88 3.46 -1.24
N TRP A 165 -22.30 2.28 -1.71
CA TRP A 165 -23.54 1.63 -1.29
C TRP A 165 -23.50 1.03 0.11
N LEU A 166 -22.35 0.53 0.55
CA LEU A 166 -22.17 -0.10 1.87
C LEU A 166 -21.70 0.89 2.95
N ASP A 167 -21.52 2.18 2.62
CA ASP A 167 -21.02 3.24 3.51
C ASP A 167 -19.77 2.81 4.29
N ILE A 168 -18.81 2.20 3.59
CA ILE A 168 -17.58 1.68 4.21
C ILE A 168 -16.61 2.83 4.48
N ASN A 169 -16.27 3.02 5.75
CA ASN A 169 -15.27 3.99 6.18
C ASN A 169 -13.87 3.71 5.58
N LEU A 170 -13.14 4.80 5.27
CA LEU A 170 -11.80 4.72 4.68
C LEU A 170 -10.82 3.93 5.55
N ASP A 171 -10.91 4.08 6.88
CA ASP A 171 -10.09 3.35 7.84
C ASP A 171 -10.27 1.83 7.74
N ALA A 172 -11.52 1.37 7.52
CA ALA A 172 -11.79 -0.05 7.32
C ALA A 172 -11.17 -0.53 6.00
N LEU A 173 -11.29 0.27 4.94
CA LEU A 173 -10.72 -0.06 3.63
C LEU A 173 -9.18 -0.15 3.67
N ILE A 174 -8.52 0.77 4.39
CA ILE A 174 -7.08 0.75 4.63
C ILE A 174 -6.68 -0.53 5.37
N VAL A 175 -7.41 -0.92 6.42
CA VAL A 175 -7.13 -2.15 7.17
C VAL A 175 -7.28 -3.39 6.29
N TYR A 176 -8.32 -3.47 5.45
CA TYR A 176 -8.50 -4.59 4.52
C TYR A 176 -7.37 -4.67 3.51
N ALA A 177 -6.99 -3.55 2.90
CA ALA A 177 -5.94 -3.50 1.91
C ALA A 177 -4.55 -3.81 2.52
N ASN A 178 -4.25 -3.28 3.72
CA ASN A 178 -3.06 -3.66 4.49
C ASN A 178 -2.97 -5.17 4.70
N GLY A 179 -4.08 -5.84 5.03
CA GLY A 179 -4.09 -7.30 5.19
C GLY A 179 -3.66 -8.05 3.93
N ILE A 180 -4.10 -7.60 2.76
CA ILE A 180 -3.72 -8.19 1.47
C ILE A 180 -2.25 -7.93 1.17
N PHE A 181 -1.76 -6.70 1.36
CA PHE A 181 -0.37 -6.34 1.07
C PHE A 181 0.63 -7.01 2.00
N ILE A 182 0.34 -7.07 3.30
CA ILE A 182 1.21 -7.80 4.25
C ILE A 182 1.28 -9.28 3.85
N MET A 183 0.19 -9.86 3.35
CA MET A 183 0.18 -11.24 2.87
C MET A 183 1.05 -11.45 1.64
N ILE A 184 1.00 -10.52 0.67
CA ILE A 184 1.88 -10.53 -0.50
C ILE A 184 3.33 -10.45 -0.06
N TYR A 185 3.67 -9.54 0.85
CA TYR A 185 5.02 -9.41 1.39
C TYR A 185 5.48 -10.66 2.14
N LEU A 186 4.61 -11.28 2.94
CA LEU A 186 4.91 -12.55 3.62
C LEU A 186 5.24 -13.66 2.61
N LEU A 187 4.43 -13.83 1.57
CA LEU A 187 4.68 -14.80 0.49
C LEU A 187 5.99 -14.51 -0.24
N CYS A 188 6.28 -13.25 -0.55
CA CYS A 188 7.54 -12.83 -1.16
C CYS A 188 8.74 -13.16 -0.27
N MET A 189 8.66 -12.91 1.04
CA MET A 189 9.73 -13.23 1.99
C MET A 189 9.92 -14.73 2.19
N LEU A 190 8.83 -15.53 2.20
CA LEU A 190 8.89 -16.99 2.24
C LEU A 190 9.54 -17.57 0.98
N ALA A 191 9.17 -17.06 -0.20
CA ALA A 191 9.84 -17.42 -1.46
C ALA A 191 11.32 -17.02 -1.42
N GLY A 192 11.64 -15.83 -0.89
CA GLY A 192 13.01 -15.36 -0.67
C GLY A 192 13.81 -16.27 0.27
N CYS A 193 13.20 -16.78 1.35
CA CYS A 193 13.84 -17.72 2.27
C CYS A 193 14.20 -19.05 1.59
N ARG A 194 13.42 -19.47 0.59
CA ARG A 194 13.70 -20.66 -0.22
C ARG A 194 14.75 -20.40 -1.30
N LEU A 195 14.75 -19.22 -1.91
CA LEU A 195 15.58 -18.91 -3.08
C LEU A 195 16.96 -18.35 -2.72
N LEU A 196 17.07 -17.52 -1.66
CA LEU A 196 18.31 -16.84 -1.30
C LEU A 196 19.14 -17.66 -0.29
N LYS A 197 20.48 -17.52 -0.39
CA LYS A 197 21.45 -18.18 0.50
C LYS A 197 22.26 -17.13 1.27
N GLY A 198 22.76 -17.50 2.46
CA GLY A 198 23.65 -16.66 3.28
C GLY A 198 22.94 -15.46 3.93
N ARG A 199 23.58 -14.28 3.92
CA ARG A 199 23.12 -13.04 4.60
C ARG A 199 21.74 -12.55 4.13
N TYR A 200 21.43 -12.71 2.85
CA TYR A 200 20.12 -12.31 2.32
C TYR A 200 18.97 -13.23 2.78
N LYS A 201 19.26 -14.50 3.11
CA LYS A 201 18.27 -15.39 3.73
C LYS A 201 17.91 -14.92 5.13
N ALA A 202 18.90 -14.50 5.91
CA ALA A 202 18.65 -13.92 7.24
C ALA A 202 17.77 -12.66 7.13
N LEU A 203 18.03 -11.80 6.13
CA LEU A 203 17.21 -10.62 5.87
C LEU A 203 15.76 -10.97 5.50
N ALA A 204 15.56 -12.00 4.67
CA ALA A 204 14.23 -12.50 4.32
C ALA A 204 13.48 -13.11 5.53
N VAL A 205 14.20 -13.81 6.42
CA VAL A 205 13.62 -14.35 7.67
C VAL A 205 13.20 -13.21 8.59
N ILE A 206 14.05 -12.20 8.78
CA ILE A 206 13.71 -11.02 9.60
C ILE A 206 12.49 -10.30 9.02
N GLY A 207 12.46 -10.08 7.69
CA GLY A 207 11.30 -9.49 7.02
C GLY A 207 10.02 -10.31 7.18
N GLY A 208 10.12 -11.64 7.09
CA GLY A 208 9.00 -12.56 7.32
C GLY A 208 8.47 -12.49 8.77
N VAL A 209 9.36 -12.47 9.75
CA VAL A 209 8.99 -12.30 11.17
C VAL A 209 8.31 -10.96 11.42
N LEU A 210 8.83 -9.87 10.84
CA LEU A 210 8.20 -8.55 10.93
C LEU A 210 6.80 -8.54 10.28
N CYS A 211 6.62 -9.19 9.13
CA CYS A 211 5.30 -9.31 8.51
C CYS A 211 4.32 -10.12 9.38
N LEU A 212 4.78 -11.19 10.03
CA LEU A 212 3.97 -11.98 10.97
C LEU A 212 3.57 -11.16 12.20
N LEU A 213 4.51 -10.36 12.75
CA LEU A 213 4.21 -9.45 13.84
C LEU A 213 3.17 -8.39 13.44
N LEU A 214 3.29 -7.81 12.24
CA LEU A 214 2.31 -6.85 11.73
C LEU A 214 0.92 -7.51 11.53
N LEU A 215 0.85 -8.72 10.99
CA LEU A 215 -0.40 -9.49 10.91
C LEU A 215 -1.02 -9.72 12.29
N ALA A 216 -0.20 -10.08 13.28
CA ALA A 216 -0.65 -10.28 14.65
C ALA A 216 -1.20 -8.98 15.27
N MET A 217 -0.57 -7.83 14.99
CA MET A 217 -1.03 -6.53 15.48
C MET A 217 -2.32 -6.03 14.79
N VAL A 218 -2.52 -6.35 13.51
CA VAL A 218 -3.77 -6.03 12.79
C VAL A 218 -4.95 -6.89 13.30
N GLY A 219 -4.67 -7.99 14.00
CA GLY A 219 -5.62 -8.72 14.83
C GLY A 219 -6.73 -9.44 14.05
N TRP A 220 -7.89 -9.61 14.70
CA TRP A 220 -9.03 -10.42 14.22
C TRP A 220 -9.59 -9.99 12.85
N LYS A 221 -9.33 -8.76 12.41
CA LYS A 221 -9.73 -8.26 11.08
C LYS A 221 -8.88 -8.83 9.94
N SER A 222 -7.68 -9.34 10.24
CA SER A 222 -6.80 -10.01 9.28
C SER A 222 -7.16 -11.49 9.05
N LEU A 223 -8.09 -12.08 9.81
CA LEU A 223 -8.54 -13.47 9.60
C LEU A 223 -9.05 -13.69 8.17
N TYR A 224 -9.68 -12.67 7.57
CA TYR A 224 -10.08 -12.71 6.16
C TYR A 224 -8.89 -12.94 5.21
N ALA A 225 -7.74 -12.32 5.47
CA ALA A 225 -6.54 -12.50 4.63
C ALA A 225 -5.97 -13.92 4.74
N ILE A 226 -6.00 -14.51 5.94
CA ILE A 226 -5.57 -15.91 6.18
C ILE A 226 -6.54 -16.88 5.50
N VAL A 227 -7.85 -16.65 5.61
CA VAL A 227 -8.89 -17.45 4.95
C VAL A 227 -8.76 -17.34 3.43
N MET A 228 -8.51 -16.14 2.90
CA MET A 228 -8.27 -15.93 1.48
C MET A 228 -7.01 -16.64 1.00
N LEU A 229 -5.94 -16.66 1.80
CA LEU A 229 -4.72 -17.39 1.47
C LEU A 229 -4.93 -18.91 1.52
N ALA A 230 -5.68 -19.42 2.51
CA ALA A 230 -6.08 -20.82 2.57
C ALA A 230 -6.96 -21.20 1.37
N GLY A 231 -7.90 -20.33 0.99
CA GLY A 231 -8.73 -20.48 -0.20
C GLY A 231 -7.90 -20.48 -1.48
N LEU A 232 -6.91 -19.60 -1.61
CA LEU A 232 -6.00 -19.55 -2.76
C LEU A 232 -5.14 -20.82 -2.83
N TRP A 233 -4.68 -21.34 -1.69
CA TRP A 233 -3.91 -22.58 -1.63
C TRP A 233 -4.75 -23.80 -2.00
N TRP A 234 -6.05 -23.77 -1.68
CA TRP A 234 -7.02 -24.79 -2.11
C TRP A 234 -7.38 -24.69 -3.60
N PHE A 235 -7.52 -23.46 -4.12
CA PHE A 235 -7.85 -23.21 -5.52
C PHE A 235 -6.64 -23.27 -6.47
N LEU A 236 -5.42 -23.22 -5.94
CA LEU A 236 -4.21 -23.44 -6.74
C LEU A 236 -4.20 -24.90 -7.19
N PRO A 237 -4.45 -25.20 -8.49
CA PRO A 237 -4.28 -26.55 -8.97
C PRO A 237 -2.82 -26.94 -8.71
N LYS A 238 -2.60 -28.10 -8.10
CA LYS A 238 -1.26 -28.68 -7.92
C LYS A 238 -0.52 -28.54 -9.25
N ARG A 239 0.39 -27.57 -9.34
CA ARG A 239 1.22 -27.42 -10.54
C ARG A 239 2.14 -28.63 -10.56
N SER A 240 1.85 -29.54 -11.46
CA SER A 240 2.79 -30.60 -11.84
C SER A 240 4.06 -29.90 -12.31
N ALA A 241 5.15 -30.11 -11.60
CA ALA A 241 6.46 -29.69 -12.04
C ALA A 241 6.71 -30.33 -13.42
N VAL A 242 6.97 -29.51 -14.42
CA VAL A 242 7.60 -29.91 -15.68
C VAL A 242 8.97 -29.27 -15.69
#